data_AF-A0A0H3N214-F1
#
_entry.id   AF-A0A0H3N214-F1
#
_cell.length_a   1.000
_cell.length_b   1.000
_cell.length_c   1.000
_cell.angle_alpha   90.00
_cell.angle_beta   90.00
_cell.angle_gamma   90.00
#
_symmetry.space_group_name_H-M   'P 1'
#
loop_
_entity.id
_entity.type
_entity.pdbx_description
1 polymer ?
#
loop_
_entity_poly.entity_id
_entity_poly.type
_entity_poly.pdbx_seq_one_letter_code
_entity_poly.pdbx_strand_id
1 'polypeptide(L)'
;MEAIVYSHFRNHLKDYMKKVNDEFEPLVVVNKNPEEDIVVLSKSEWDSLQETLAVARNTYLSQKVLRGMAKVKTGQTQERNLIEAD
;
A
#
# COMPACT_ATOMS: atom_id res chain seq x y z
N MET A 1 -4.72 -6.23 10.67
CA MET A 1 -3.70 -5.48 11.42
C MET A 1 -3.45 -6.16 12.75
N GLU A 2 -2.39 -6.97 12.79
CA GLU A 2 -1.89 -7.65 13.98
C GLU A 2 -1.10 -6.65 14.85
N ALA A 3 -1.13 -6.83 16.17
CA ALA A 3 -0.34 -6.03 17.11
C ALA A 3 0.51 -6.94 17.99
N ILE A 4 1.79 -6.63 18.10
CA ILE A 4 2.75 -7.39 18.92
C ILE A 4 3.55 -6.45 19.80
N VAL A 5 3.99 -6.93 20.96
CA VAL A 5 4.82 -6.13 21.86
C VAL A 5 6.24 -6.00 21.33
N TYR A 6 6.87 -4.85 21.57
CA TYR A 6 8.23 -4.52 21.12
C TYR A 6 9.26 -5.61 21.41
N SER A 7 9.25 -6.20 22.61
CA SER A 7 10.20 -7.24 22.98
C SER A 7 10.09 -8.48 22.09
N HIS A 8 8.86 -8.87 21.72
CA HIS A 8 8.61 -10.01 20.85
C HIS A 8 9.01 -9.71 19.40
N PHE A 9 8.68 -8.51 18.91
CA PHE A 9 9.11 -8.04 17.58
C PHE A 9 10.63 -8.04 17.45
N ARG A 10 11.34 -7.45 18.43
CA ARG A 10 12.80 -7.38 18.44
C ARG A 10 13.44 -8.76 18.40
N ASN A 11 12.91 -9.71 19.17
CA ASN A 11 13.46 -11.06 19.25
C ASN A 11 13.23 -11.89 17.97
N HIS A 12 12.22 -11.55 17.17
CA HIS A 12 11.84 -12.27 15.94
C HIS A 12 11.82 -11.35 14.70
N LEU A 13 12.71 -10.33 14.69
CA LEU A 13 12.67 -9.25 13.71
C LEU A 13 12.68 -9.75 12.26
N LYS A 14 13.54 -10.72 11.95
CA LYS A 14 13.68 -11.28 10.60
C LYS A 14 12.39 -11.96 10.12
N ASP A 15 11.74 -12.71 11.00
CA ASP A 15 10.52 -13.45 10.66
C ASP A 15 9.36 -12.49 10.41
N TYR A 16 9.23 -11.45 11.23
CA TYR A 16 8.23 -10.41 11.02
C TYR A 16 8.51 -9.57 9.77
N MET A 17 9.76 -9.23 9.46
CA MET A 17 10.11 -8.56 8.20
C MET A 17 9.74 -9.43 6.99
N LYS A 18 9.97 -10.74 7.06
CA LYS A 18 9.57 -11.68 6.01
C LYS A 18 8.04 -11.74 5.89
N LYS A 19 7.35 -11.91 7.02
CA LYS A 19 5.89 -11.97 7.09
C LYS A 19 5.23 -10.74 6.46
N VAL A 20 5.65 -9.54 6.85
CA VAL A 20 5.10 -8.29 6.31
C VAL A 20 5.34 -8.16 4.81
N ASN A 21 6.51 -8.58 4.30
CA ASN A 21 6.76 -8.57 2.85
C ASN A 21 5.96 -9.64 2.09
N ASP A 22 5.76 -10.82 2.66
CA ASP A 22 5.09 -11.93 1.99
C ASP A 22 3.56 -11.79 2.04
N GLU A 23 3.01 -11.29 3.15
CA GLU A 23 1.57 -11.18 3.38
C GLU A 23 0.99 -9.82 2.95
N PHE A 24 1.82 -8.79 2.77
CA PHE A 24 1.37 -7.42 2.47
C PHE A 24 0.32 -6.90 3.48
N GLU A 25 0.52 -7.25 4.75
CA GLU A 25 -0.36 -6.87 5.86
C GLU A 25 0.41 -6.02 6.88
N PRO A 26 -0.13 -4.85 7.30
CA PRO A 26 0.51 -4.01 8.31
C PRO A 26 0.58 -4.68 9.69
N LEU A 27 1.73 -4.48 10.36
CA LEU A 27 1.99 -4.94 11.72
C LEU A 27 2.18 -3.74 12.66
N VAL A 28 1.47 -3.72 13.78
CA VAL A 28 1.70 -2.75 14.87
C VAL A 28 2.70 -3.32 15.86
N VAL A 29 3.70 -2.54 16.20
CA VAL A 29 4.62 -2.84 17.30
C VAL A 29 4.28 -1.90 18.45
N VAL A 30 3.76 -2.49 19.53
CA VAL A 30 3.30 -1.79 20.72
C VAL A 30 4.43 -1.67 21.75
N ASN A 31 4.65 -0.46 22.24
CA ASN A 31 5.65 -0.12 23.24
C ASN A 31 5.02 0.05 24.63
N LYS A 32 5.86 0.25 25.65
CA LYS A 32 5.36 0.60 27.00
C LYS A 32 4.70 1.96 27.01
N ASN A 33 5.26 2.90 26.24
CA ASN A 33 4.64 4.18 25.95
C ASN A 33 3.90 4.07 24.61
N PRO A 34 2.56 4.19 24.58
CA PRO A 34 1.79 4.11 23.33
C PRO A 34 2.15 5.17 22.28
N GLU A 35 2.74 6.30 22.68
CA GLU A 35 3.22 7.32 21.74
C GLU A 35 4.43 6.87 20.92
N GLU A 36 5.10 5.80 21.34
CA GLU A 36 6.24 5.19 20.64
C GLU A 36 5.81 4.03 19.74
N ASP A 37 4.53 3.70 19.66
CA ASP A 37 4.02 2.65 18.80
C ASP A 37 4.36 2.93 17.33
N ILE A 38 4.78 1.89 16.62
CA ILE A 38 5.11 2.00 15.19
C ILE A 38 4.23 1.05 14.37
N VAL A 39 4.01 1.41 13.11
CA VAL A 39 3.46 0.51 12.10
C VAL A 39 4.57 0.11 11.15
N VAL A 40 4.73 -1.20 10.96
CA VAL A 40 5.68 -1.79 10.03
C VAL A 40 4.92 -2.19 8.77
N LEU A 41 5.45 -1.76 7.62
CA LEU A 41 4.92 -2.02 6.28
C LEU A 41 6.02 -2.58 5.39
N SER A 42 5.65 -3.35 4.37
CA SER A 42 6.59 -3.67 3.29
C SER A 42 6.97 -2.39 2.55
N LYS A 43 8.17 -2.35 1.97
CA LYS A 43 8.58 -1.19 1.16
C LYS A 43 7.61 -0.98 -0.02
N SER A 44 7.17 -2.06 -0.66
CA SER A 44 6.22 -2.04 -1.76
C SER A 44 4.86 -1.44 -1.38
N GLU A 45 4.32 -1.77 -0.21
CA GLU A 45 3.09 -1.16 0.29
C GLU A 45 3.28 0.32 0.59
N TRP A 46 4.39 0.68 1.25
CA TRP A 46 4.70 2.08 1.51
C TRP A 46 4.75 2.89 0.21
N ASP A 47 5.48 2.41 -0.79
CA ASP A 47 5.58 3.08 -2.09
C ASP A 47 4.20 3.17 -2.79
N SER A 48 3.40 2.11 -2.72
CA SER A 48 2.04 2.08 -3.29
C SER A 48 1.10 3.09 -2.61
N LEU A 49 1.19 3.22 -1.28
CA LEU A 49 0.44 4.22 -0.51
C LEU A 49 0.89 5.64 -0.86
N GLN A 50 2.20 5.88 -0.98
CA GLN A 50 2.73 7.19 -1.37
C GLN A 50 2.25 7.59 -2.78
N GLU A 51 2.30 6.69 -3.74
CA GLU A 51 1.82 6.96 -5.11
C GLU A 51 0.31 7.20 -5.13
N THR A 52 -0.46 6.37 -4.41
CA THR A 52 -1.91 6.56 -4.27
C THR A 52 -2.24 7.93 -3.68
N LEU A 53 -1.51 8.35 -2.62
CA LEU A 53 -1.67 9.67 -2.02
C LEU A 53 -1.28 10.79 -2.97
N ALA A 54 -0.21 10.63 -3.76
CA ALA A 54 0.23 11.61 -4.76
C ALA A 54 -0.86 11.83 -5.83
N VAL A 55 -1.43 10.75 -6.37
CA VAL A 55 -2.54 10.80 -7.32
C VAL A 55 -3.79 11.40 -6.68
N ALA A 56 -4.13 10.98 -5.46
CA ALA A 56 -5.34 11.43 -4.76
C ALA A 56 -5.32 12.93 -4.44
N ARG A 57 -4.14 13.49 -4.11
CA ARG A 57 -3.96 14.93 -3.86
C ARG A 57 -4.04 15.78 -5.13
N ASN A 58 -3.88 15.17 -6.31
CA ASN A 58 -4.07 15.85 -7.57
C ASN A 58 -5.53 15.69 -8.04
N THR A 59 -6.33 16.74 -7.87
CA THR A 59 -7.77 16.74 -8.22
C THR A 59 -8.04 16.28 -9.65
N TYR A 60 -7.24 16.74 -10.62
CA TYR A 60 -7.41 16.35 -12.02
C TYR A 60 -7.14 14.85 -12.23
N LEU A 61 -6.01 14.35 -11.72
CA LEU A 61 -5.63 12.94 -11.88
C LEU A 61 -6.60 12.01 -11.13
N SER A 62 -6.94 12.34 -9.89
CA SER A 62 -7.92 11.61 -9.08
C SER A 62 -9.26 11.49 -9.80
N GLN A 63 -9.81 12.60 -10.30
CA GLN A 63 -11.07 12.58 -11.07
C GLN A 63 -10.94 11.79 -12.37
N LYS A 64 -9.80 11.87 -13.06
CA LYS A 64 -9.55 11.13 -14.30
C LYS A 64 -9.55 9.62 -14.04
N VAL A 65 -8.86 9.16 -12.99
CA VAL A 65 -8.82 7.74 -12.58
C VAL A 65 -10.21 7.26 -12.20
N LEU A 66 -10.93 7.98 -11.32
CA LEU A 66 -12.29 7.61 -10.90
C LEU A 66 -13.26 7.50 -12.08
N ARG A 67 -13.20 8.45 -13.02
CA ARG A 67 -14.00 8.42 -14.26
C ARG A 67 -13.63 7.22 -15.13
N GLY A 68 -12.34 6.92 -15.27
CA GLY A 68 -11.84 5.75 -15.99
C GLY A 68 -12.38 4.45 -15.39
N MET A 69 -12.26 4.28 -14.07
CA MET A 69 -12.79 3.11 -13.36
C MET A 69 -14.29 2.95 -13.53
N ALA A 70 -15.06 4.05 -13.49
CA ALA A 70 -16.51 4.02 -13.72
C ALA A 70 -16.85 3.55 -15.14
N LYS A 71 -16.11 4.03 -16.15
CA LYS A 71 -16.27 3.58 -17.55
C LYS A 71 -15.96 2.09 -17.72
N VAL A 72 -14.89 1.61 -17.10
CA VAL A 72 -14.52 0.18 -17.13
C VAL A 72 -15.63 -0.68 -16.51
N LYS A 73 -16.14 -0.28 -15.34
CA LYS A 73 -17.23 -1.00 -14.65
C LYS A 73 -18.53 -1.07 -15.47
N THR A 74 -18.80 -0.08 -16.32
CA THR A 74 -20.00 -0.04 -17.17
C THR A 74 -19.76 -0.57 -18.59
N GLY A 75 -18.58 -1.15 -18.87
CA GLY A 75 -18.23 -1.69 -20.19
C GLY A 75 -17.99 -0.60 -21.26
N GLN A 76 -17.86 0.67 -20.87
CA GLN A 76 -17.54 1.79 -21.77
C GLN A 76 -16.02 1.84 -22.07
N THR A 77 -15.47 0.72 -22.53
CA THR A 77 -14.07 0.55 -22.88
C THR A 77 -13.90 0.38 -24.38
N GLN A 78 -12.74 0.76 -24.91
CA GLN A 78 -12.38 0.51 -26.29
C GLN A 78 -11.08 -0.27 -26.33
N GLU A 79 -11.10 -1.44 -26.97
CA GLU A 79 -9.91 -2.23 -27.21
C GLU A 79 -9.06 -1.56 -28.30
N ARG A 80 -7.75 -1.52 -28.10
CA ARG A 80 -6.76 -0.93 -29.00
C ARG A 80 -5.52 -1.82 -28.97
N ASN A 81 -4.90 -2.05 -30.13
CA ASN A 81 -3.60 -2.70 -30.18
C ASN A 81 -2.52 -1.79 -29.58
N LEU A 82 -1.48 -2.40 -28.98
CA LEU A 82 -0.30 -1.66 -28.55
C LEU A 82 0.39 -1.05 -29.77
N ILE A 83 0.85 0.19 -29.61
CA ILE A 83 1.69 0.84 -30.61
C ILE A 83 3.12 0.47 -30.25
N GLU A 84 3.87 -0.15 -31.16
CA GLU A 84 5.29 -0.44 -30.95
C GLU A 84 6.09 0.87 -30.91
N ALA A 85 7.08 0.93 -30.01
CA ALA A 85 8.04 2.01 -30.01
C ALA A 85 9.13 1.70 -31.03
N ASP A 86 9.43 2.66 -31.91
CA ASP A 86 10.59 2.59 -32.82
C ASP A 86 11.93 2.47 -32.07
#